data_AF-A0A328EK90-F1
#
_entry.id   AF-A0A328EK90-F1
#
_cell.length_a   1.000
_cell.length_b   1.000
_cell.length_c   1.000
_cell.angle_alpha   90.00
_cell.angle_beta   90.00
_cell.angle_gamma   90.00
#
_symmetry.space_group_name_H-M   'P 1'
#
loop_
_entity.id
_entity.type
_entity.pdbx_description
1 polymer ?
#
loop_
_entity_poly.entity_id
_entity_poly.type
_entity_poly.pdbx_seq_one_letter_code
_entity_poly.pdbx_strand_id
1 'polypeptide(L)'
;MKNNYKKLEIFFDIKDINIINYENFFDFFKKIACLGNNKEKEELNLLLKNFLKETYDKDYNFSEKNLNGLDLSGLDLSYSNFNRSSLGGTKLKNCNLEKSSFVCPLTERADFSGSNMNGIYAHSTFFSVANLSNCEINFSIDMTGSLFHGCNLENTSFIGTNLSGTNFYQCKFNSVNFENANLYECSFIESTGEKILFNNSNLNYSYFSKNKFNYSNFMNSNLVYGNFVSNILKNSNFNNIKGTGISFKKDILDFSDFSFSDIGKSTFLNLSLNNTIFELSNIEY
;
A
#
# COMPACT_ATOMS: atom_id res chain seq x y z
N MET A 1 -31.02 22.31 -3.18
CA MET A 1 -31.35 20.92 -2.80
C MET A 1 -32.63 20.45 -3.48
N LYS A 2 -33.85 20.89 -3.10
CA LYS A 2 -35.13 20.44 -3.71
C LYS A 2 -35.22 20.43 -5.25
N ASN A 3 -34.62 21.39 -5.95
CA ASN A 3 -34.68 21.46 -7.43
C ASN A 3 -33.76 20.47 -8.17
N ASN A 4 -32.68 19.99 -7.54
CA ASN A 4 -31.80 18.98 -8.17
C ASN A 4 -32.42 17.58 -8.07
N TYR A 5 -33.15 17.31 -6.98
CA TYR A 5 -33.89 16.06 -6.80
C TYR A 5 -34.92 15.84 -7.93
N LYS A 6 -35.73 16.85 -8.28
CA LYS A 6 -36.69 16.69 -9.40
C LYS A 6 -36.08 16.33 -10.76
N LYS A 7 -34.84 16.74 -11.06
CA LYS A 7 -34.15 16.39 -12.32
C LYS A 7 -33.67 14.94 -12.34
N LEU A 8 -33.23 14.44 -11.19
CA LEU A 8 -32.76 13.08 -11.00
C LEU A 8 -33.94 12.08 -10.94
N GLU A 9 -35.12 12.46 -10.43
CA GLU A 9 -36.34 11.61 -10.41
C GLU A 9 -36.71 11.17 -11.83
N ILE A 10 -36.62 12.11 -12.78
CA ILE A 10 -36.91 11.91 -14.21
C ILE A 10 -35.88 10.98 -14.86
N PHE A 11 -34.60 11.05 -14.44
CA PHE A 11 -33.53 10.25 -15.02
C PHE A 11 -33.48 8.83 -14.44
N PHE A 12 -33.94 8.67 -13.19
CA PHE A 12 -33.89 7.40 -12.50
C PHE A 12 -35.15 6.54 -12.67
N ASP A 13 -36.27 7.11 -13.10
CA ASP A 13 -37.61 6.49 -13.02
C ASP A 13 -37.94 6.02 -11.60
N ILE A 14 -37.38 6.73 -10.61
CA ILE A 14 -37.57 6.50 -9.19
C ILE A 14 -38.25 7.77 -8.68
N LYS A 15 -39.51 7.64 -8.25
CA LYS A 15 -40.34 8.76 -7.75
C LYS A 15 -39.78 9.42 -6.48
N ASP A 16 -38.81 8.80 -5.82
CA ASP A 16 -38.18 9.29 -4.59
C ASP A 16 -36.66 9.07 -4.63
N ILE A 17 -35.89 10.13 -4.86
CA ILE A 17 -34.41 10.08 -4.68
C ILE A 17 -34.00 9.87 -3.23
N ASN A 18 -34.95 10.00 -2.29
CA ASN A 18 -34.76 9.61 -0.90
C ASN A 18 -34.63 8.09 -0.71
N ILE A 19 -34.58 7.29 -1.78
CA ILE A 19 -34.47 5.83 -1.71
C ILE A 19 -33.41 5.35 -2.71
N ILE A 20 -32.13 5.72 -2.52
CA ILE A 20 -31.13 4.66 -2.66
C ILE A 20 -31.45 3.74 -1.47
N ASN A 21 -31.92 2.54 -1.75
CA ASN A 21 -32.03 1.47 -0.76
C ASN A 21 -31.18 0.30 -1.27
N TYR A 22 -31.01 -0.73 -0.44
CA TYR A 22 -30.25 -1.92 -0.82
C TYR A 22 -30.71 -2.54 -2.15
N GLU A 23 -32.00 -2.50 -2.46
CA GLU A 23 -32.57 -3.08 -3.69
C GLU A 23 -32.12 -2.34 -4.95
N ASN A 24 -32.03 -1.01 -4.90
CA ASN A 24 -31.67 -0.17 -6.07
C ASN A 24 -30.17 0.20 -6.11
N PHE A 25 -29.40 -0.14 -5.08
CA PHE A 25 -27.97 0.13 -4.96
C PHE A 25 -27.16 -0.43 -6.15
N PHE A 26 -27.57 -1.58 -6.69
CA PHE A 26 -26.94 -2.20 -7.85
C PHE A 26 -27.11 -1.38 -9.13
N ASP A 27 -28.33 -0.92 -9.41
CA ASP A 27 -28.67 -0.16 -10.61
C ASP A 27 -28.10 1.27 -10.58
N PHE A 28 -27.88 1.79 -9.38
CA PHE A 28 -27.19 3.06 -9.17
C PHE A 28 -25.78 3.07 -9.80
N PHE A 29 -24.96 2.04 -9.53
CA PHE A 29 -23.61 1.96 -10.10
C PHE A 29 -23.58 1.78 -11.61
N LYS A 30 -24.57 1.07 -12.18
CA LYS A 30 -24.70 0.97 -13.64
C LYS A 30 -24.93 2.35 -14.26
N LYS A 31 -25.79 3.18 -13.66
CA LYS A 31 -26.10 4.52 -14.18
C LYS A 31 -24.92 5.46 -14.05
N ILE A 32 -24.25 5.48 -12.90
CA ILE A 32 -23.01 6.27 -12.72
C ILE A 32 -21.93 5.87 -13.71
N ALA A 33 -21.74 4.57 -13.97
CA ALA A 33 -20.72 4.07 -14.86
C ALA A 33 -20.87 4.58 -16.31
N CYS A 34 -22.10 4.89 -16.72
CA CYS A 34 -22.40 5.44 -18.04
C CYS A 34 -22.19 6.96 -18.15
N LEU A 35 -22.00 7.67 -17.03
CA LEU A 35 -21.84 9.12 -17.01
C LEU A 35 -20.36 9.51 -17.22
N GLY A 36 -20.12 10.45 -18.13
CA GLY A 36 -18.85 11.17 -18.20
C GLY A 36 -18.64 12.06 -16.97
N ASN A 37 -17.46 12.68 -16.86
CA ASN A 37 -17.21 13.67 -15.80
C ASN A 37 -18.01 14.96 -16.10
N ASN A 38 -19.25 15.01 -15.63
CA ASN A 38 -20.16 16.14 -15.76
C ASN A 38 -20.85 16.43 -14.42
N LYS A 39 -21.62 17.52 -14.38
CA LYS A 39 -22.37 17.95 -13.19
C LYS A 39 -23.32 16.87 -12.65
N GLU A 40 -23.87 16.02 -13.52
CA GLU A 40 -24.78 14.94 -13.12
C GLU A 40 -24.03 13.88 -12.30
N LYS A 41 -22.83 13.46 -12.75
CA LYS A 41 -21.98 12.54 -11.99
C LYS A 41 -21.62 13.10 -10.61
N GLU A 42 -21.39 14.41 -10.49
CA GLU A 42 -21.13 15.06 -9.20
C GLU A 42 -22.35 15.03 -8.26
N GLU A 43 -23.54 15.35 -8.78
CA GLU A 43 -24.78 15.32 -7.99
C GLU A 43 -25.10 13.89 -7.51
N LEU A 44 -24.89 12.90 -8.37
CA LEU A 44 -25.02 11.48 -8.03
C LEU A 44 -23.99 11.03 -6.99
N ASN A 45 -22.73 11.43 -7.15
CA ASN A 45 -21.68 11.10 -6.21
C ASN A 45 -21.99 11.67 -4.80
N LEU A 46 -22.53 12.89 -4.73
CA LEU A 46 -22.98 13.48 -3.47
C LEU A 46 -24.14 12.69 -2.84
N LEU A 47 -25.10 12.25 -3.66
CA LEU A 47 -26.22 11.44 -3.19
C LEU A 47 -25.75 10.10 -2.62
N LEU A 48 -24.86 9.38 -3.33
CA LEU A 48 -24.28 8.12 -2.86
C LEU A 48 -23.56 8.32 -1.52
N LYS A 49 -22.73 9.36 -1.44
CA LYS A 49 -21.94 9.65 -0.25
C LYS A 49 -22.82 9.96 0.96
N ASN A 50 -23.95 10.65 0.76
CA ASN A 50 -24.90 10.91 1.83
C ASN A 50 -25.64 9.63 2.25
N PHE A 51 -26.09 8.82 1.29
CA PHE A 51 -26.72 7.53 1.57
C PHE A 51 -25.80 6.64 2.42
N LEU A 52 -24.54 6.45 2.00
CA LEU A 52 -23.57 5.62 2.71
C LEU A 52 -23.18 6.16 4.10
N LYS A 53 -23.38 7.46 4.37
CA LYS A 53 -23.17 8.04 5.71
C LYS A 53 -24.34 7.83 6.64
N GLU A 54 -25.54 7.78 6.09
CA GLU A 54 -26.79 7.65 6.86
C GLU A 54 -27.12 6.18 7.16
N THR A 55 -26.56 5.25 6.39
CA THR A 55 -26.67 3.81 6.64
C THR A 55 -25.73 3.36 7.75
N TYR A 56 -26.23 2.49 8.64
CA TYR A 56 -25.45 1.92 9.75
C TYR A 56 -24.63 0.69 9.36
N ASP A 57 -24.92 0.12 8.20
CA ASP A 57 -24.19 -1.03 7.66
C ASP A 57 -22.77 -0.65 7.26
N LYS A 58 -21.88 -1.65 7.23
CA LYS A 58 -20.44 -1.44 6.98
C LYS A 58 -19.92 -2.40 5.89
N ASP A 59 -20.54 -3.56 5.76
CA ASP A 59 -20.22 -4.65 4.84
C ASP A 59 -20.81 -4.45 3.42
N TYR A 60 -20.61 -3.27 2.84
CA TYR A 60 -21.10 -3.00 1.49
C TYR A 60 -20.45 -3.90 0.45
N ASN A 61 -21.27 -4.42 -0.47
CA ASN A 61 -20.79 -5.20 -1.58
C ASN A 61 -20.57 -4.33 -2.83
N PHE A 62 -19.32 -3.91 -3.04
CA PHE A 62 -18.85 -3.23 -4.25
C PHE A 62 -18.17 -4.17 -5.24
N SER A 63 -18.28 -5.49 -5.07
CA SER A 63 -17.61 -6.43 -5.97
C SER A 63 -18.06 -6.22 -7.41
N GLU A 64 -17.11 -6.22 -8.34
CA GLU A 64 -17.35 -6.05 -9.79
C GLU A 64 -18.02 -4.72 -10.18
N LYS A 65 -18.05 -3.74 -9.27
CA LYS A 65 -18.62 -2.41 -9.53
C LYS A 65 -17.62 -1.47 -10.16
N ASN A 66 -18.13 -0.60 -11.03
CA ASN A 66 -17.38 0.54 -11.52
C ASN A 66 -17.58 1.74 -10.58
N LEU A 67 -16.51 2.08 -9.86
CA LEU A 67 -16.43 3.18 -8.92
C LEU A 67 -15.53 4.31 -9.44
N ASN A 68 -15.12 4.26 -10.71
CA ASN A 68 -14.09 5.14 -11.27
C ASN A 68 -14.45 6.63 -11.10
N GLY A 69 -13.54 7.36 -10.46
CA GLY A 69 -13.66 8.80 -10.22
C GLY A 69 -14.68 9.20 -9.15
N LEU A 70 -15.29 8.25 -8.44
CA LEU A 70 -16.19 8.57 -7.33
C LEU A 70 -15.45 9.13 -6.12
N ASP A 71 -16.16 9.91 -5.30
CA ASP A 71 -15.65 10.46 -4.05
C ASP A 71 -16.33 9.78 -2.87
N LEU A 72 -15.65 8.79 -2.34
CA LEU A 72 -16.04 8.03 -1.18
C LEU A 72 -15.28 8.49 0.08
N SER A 73 -14.59 9.63 0.02
CA SER A 73 -13.66 10.07 1.07
C SER A 73 -14.36 10.28 2.42
N GLY A 74 -13.77 9.79 3.50
CA GLY A 74 -14.26 9.96 4.87
C GLY A 74 -15.42 9.03 5.25
N LEU A 75 -15.72 8.01 4.44
CA LEU A 75 -16.77 7.02 4.74
C LEU A 75 -16.23 5.90 5.63
N ASP A 76 -17.13 5.31 6.42
CA ASP A 76 -16.89 4.01 7.05
C ASP A 76 -17.32 2.90 6.08
N LEU A 77 -16.32 2.26 5.50
CA LEU A 77 -16.41 1.17 4.53
C LEU A 77 -15.69 -0.08 5.08
N SER A 78 -15.59 -0.18 6.40
CA SER A 78 -14.99 -1.35 7.07
C SER A 78 -15.78 -2.60 6.72
N TYR A 79 -15.12 -3.74 6.53
CA TYR A 79 -15.74 -5.02 6.11
C TYR A 79 -16.34 -5.02 4.69
N SER A 80 -16.26 -3.93 3.94
CA SER A 80 -16.76 -3.87 2.56
C SER A 80 -15.96 -4.76 1.60
N ASN A 81 -16.62 -5.21 0.54
CA ASN A 81 -16.03 -6.04 -0.52
C ASN A 81 -15.80 -5.21 -1.79
N PHE A 82 -14.54 -4.99 -2.17
CA PHE A 82 -14.13 -4.30 -3.39
C PHE A 82 -13.55 -5.24 -4.46
N ASN A 83 -13.77 -6.55 -4.31
CA ASN A 83 -13.15 -7.55 -5.18
C ASN A 83 -13.55 -7.32 -6.64
N ARG A 84 -12.56 -7.31 -7.54
CA ARG A 84 -12.75 -7.09 -8.99
C ARG A 84 -13.45 -5.78 -9.35
N SER A 85 -13.53 -4.82 -8.42
CA SER A 85 -14.10 -3.50 -8.72
C SER A 85 -13.13 -2.65 -9.55
N SER A 86 -13.67 -1.65 -10.25
CA SER A 86 -12.87 -0.60 -10.88
C SER A 86 -12.84 0.62 -9.98
N LEU A 87 -11.65 0.96 -9.48
CA LEU A 87 -11.37 2.07 -8.54
C LEU A 87 -10.50 3.17 -9.19
N GLY A 88 -10.48 3.22 -10.51
CA GLY A 88 -9.66 4.16 -11.29
C GLY A 88 -9.96 5.61 -10.92
N GLY A 89 -8.99 6.30 -10.30
CA GLY A 89 -9.16 7.68 -9.83
C GLY A 89 -10.18 7.87 -8.71
N THR A 90 -10.67 6.80 -8.08
CA THR A 90 -11.62 6.88 -6.97
C THR A 90 -10.95 7.49 -5.75
N LYS A 91 -11.63 8.42 -5.07
CA LYS A 91 -11.16 9.01 -3.81
C LYS A 91 -11.70 8.22 -2.64
N LEU A 92 -10.82 7.48 -1.99
CA LEU A 92 -11.00 6.76 -0.75
C LEU A 92 -10.14 7.40 0.35
N LYS A 93 -10.01 8.72 0.34
CA LYS A 93 -9.18 9.45 1.30
C LYS A 93 -9.84 9.46 2.68
N ASN A 94 -9.05 9.23 3.73
CA ASN A 94 -9.50 9.24 5.13
C ASN A 94 -10.69 8.30 5.41
N CYS A 95 -10.83 7.22 4.66
CA CYS A 95 -11.88 6.23 4.89
C CYS A 95 -11.48 5.27 6.01
N ASN A 96 -12.47 4.69 6.67
CA ASN A 96 -12.26 3.43 7.38
C ASN A 96 -12.50 2.28 6.40
N LEU A 97 -11.47 1.49 6.13
CA LEU A 97 -11.43 0.32 5.26
C LEU A 97 -10.98 -0.92 6.04
N GLU A 98 -11.05 -0.88 7.38
CA GLU A 98 -10.66 -2.00 8.24
C GLU A 98 -11.31 -3.30 7.76
N LYS A 99 -10.51 -4.36 7.59
CA LYS A 99 -10.98 -5.70 7.19
C LYS A 99 -11.78 -5.76 5.88
N SER A 100 -11.65 -4.75 5.02
CA SER A 100 -12.22 -4.81 3.67
C SER A 100 -11.42 -5.75 2.76
N SER A 101 -12.06 -6.20 1.68
CA SER A 101 -11.49 -7.14 0.70
C SER A 101 -11.18 -6.43 -0.62
N PHE A 102 -9.94 -6.58 -1.10
CA PHE A 102 -9.40 -5.98 -2.33
C PHE A 102 -8.74 -7.03 -3.22
N VAL A 103 -9.43 -8.12 -3.56
CA VAL A 103 -8.92 -9.14 -4.49
C VAL A 103 -9.09 -8.69 -5.94
N CYS A 104 -7.98 -8.48 -6.63
CA CYS A 104 -7.93 -8.03 -8.03
C CYS A 104 -8.73 -6.75 -8.40
N PRO A 105 -8.79 -5.69 -7.58
CA PRO A 105 -9.36 -4.41 -8.00
C PRO A 105 -8.46 -3.70 -9.03
N LEU A 106 -9.05 -2.88 -9.89
CA LEU A 106 -8.32 -1.96 -10.75
C LEU A 106 -8.17 -0.61 -10.03
N THR A 107 -7.03 -0.38 -9.37
CA THR A 107 -6.82 0.78 -8.48
C THR A 107 -6.01 1.91 -9.11
N GLU A 108 -5.96 1.99 -10.45
CA GLU A 108 -5.12 2.97 -11.13
C GLU A 108 -5.43 4.40 -10.64
N ARG A 109 -4.44 5.10 -10.09
CA ARG A 109 -4.59 6.48 -9.56
C ARG A 109 -5.65 6.64 -8.46
N ALA A 110 -6.08 5.56 -7.80
CA ALA A 110 -6.95 5.65 -6.64
C ALA A 110 -6.24 6.41 -5.49
N ASP A 111 -6.99 7.21 -4.74
CA ASP A 111 -6.47 7.96 -3.59
C ASP A 111 -7.00 7.34 -2.29
N PHE A 112 -6.18 6.53 -1.64
CA PHE A 112 -6.45 5.94 -0.34
C PHE A 112 -5.91 6.78 0.82
N SER A 113 -5.27 7.94 0.56
CA SER A 113 -4.43 8.61 1.55
C SER A 113 -5.14 8.85 2.90
N GLY A 114 -4.42 8.62 4.00
CA GLY A 114 -4.93 8.80 5.35
C GLY A 114 -5.98 7.77 5.80
N SER A 115 -6.23 6.71 5.02
CA SER A 115 -7.23 5.70 5.37
C SER A 115 -6.71 4.67 6.37
N ASN A 116 -7.60 4.23 7.25
CA ASN A 116 -7.40 3.03 8.06
C ASN A 116 -7.71 1.81 7.19
N MET A 117 -6.71 1.00 6.89
CA MET A 117 -6.77 -0.23 6.10
C MET A 117 -6.22 -1.41 6.92
N ASN A 118 -6.34 -1.35 8.25
CA ASN A 118 -5.88 -2.41 9.13
C ASN A 118 -6.65 -3.71 8.87
N GLY A 119 -5.95 -4.83 8.84
CA GLY A 119 -6.58 -6.14 8.65
C GLY A 119 -7.20 -6.40 7.28
N ILE A 120 -6.86 -5.64 6.23
CA ILE A 120 -7.40 -5.91 4.88
C ILE A 120 -6.99 -7.29 4.34
N TYR A 121 -7.79 -7.78 3.39
CA TYR A 121 -7.45 -8.92 2.54
C TYR A 121 -7.23 -8.43 1.11
N ALA A 122 -5.96 -8.36 0.67
CA ALA A 122 -5.54 -7.83 -0.63
C ALA A 122 -4.57 -8.79 -1.34
N HIS A 123 -4.88 -10.09 -1.34
CA HIS A 123 -4.08 -11.11 -2.00
C HIS A 123 -3.90 -10.84 -3.51
N SER A 124 -2.64 -10.87 -3.99
CA SER A 124 -2.28 -10.67 -5.40
C SER A 124 -2.88 -9.41 -6.03
N THR A 125 -2.87 -8.29 -5.29
CA THR A 125 -3.48 -7.03 -5.74
C THR A 125 -2.51 -6.19 -6.56
N PHE A 126 -3.03 -5.51 -7.60
CA PHE A 126 -2.26 -4.54 -8.37
C PHE A 126 -2.64 -3.10 -7.96
N PHE A 127 -1.69 -2.42 -7.32
CA PHE A 127 -1.72 -0.99 -7.07
C PHE A 127 -0.85 -0.27 -8.08
N SER A 128 -1.44 0.59 -8.90
CA SER A 128 -0.72 1.33 -9.95
C SER A 128 -0.94 2.82 -9.82
N VAL A 129 0.14 3.56 -9.57
CA VAL A 129 0.14 5.02 -9.40
C VAL A 129 -0.86 5.47 -8.31
N ALA A 130 -1.18 4.58 -7.36
CA ALA A 130 -2.11 4.85 -6.29
C ALA A 130 -1.45 5.70 -5.20
N ASN A 131 -2.25 6.55 -4.55
CA ASN A 131 -1.81 7.30 -3.38
C ASN A 131 -2.25 6.59 -2.11
N LEU A 132 -1.30 5.98 -1.41
CA LEU A 132 -1.50 5.25 -0.16
C LEU A 132 -0.80 5.99 1.01
N SER A 133 -0.40 7.24 0.80
CA SER A 133 0.34 8.01 1.81
C SER A 133 -0.48 8.19 3.09
N ASN A 134 0.21 8.07 4.24
CA ASN A 134 -0.38 8.18 5.58
C ASN A 134 -1.45 7.13 5.89
N CYS A 135 -1.52 6.02 5.13
CA CYS A 135 -2.42 4.92 5.46
C CYS A 135 -1.89 4.08 6.63
N GLU A 136 -2.81 3.48 7.37
CA GLU A 136 -2.51 2.40 8.31
C GLU A 136 -2.93 1.07 7.69
N ILE A 137 -1.97 0.27 7.25
CA ILE A 137 -2.19 -1.07 6.70
C ILE A 137 -1.50 -2.05 7.64
N ASN A 138 -1.88 -2.09 8.91
CA ASN A 138 -1.24 -2.98 9.89
C ASN A 138 -2.00 -4.31 9.99
N PHE A 139 -1.28 -5.37 10.35
CA PHE A 139 -1.84 -6.68 10.64
C PHE A 139 -2.80 -7.18 9.55
N SER A 140 -2.46 -6.90 8.28
CA SER A 140 -3.23 -7.35 7.12
C SER A 140 -3.51 -8.86 7.22
N ILE A 141 -4.69 -9.30 6.82
CA ILE A 141 -4.99 -10.73 6.73
C ILE A 141 -4.07 -11.38 5.68
N ASP A 142 -3.95 -10.76 4.51
CA ASP A 142 -3.07 -11.23 3.44
C ASP A 142 -2.81 -10.13 2.40
N MET A 143 -1.55 -9.84 2.09
CA MET A 143 -1.15 -9.00 0.96
C MET A 143 -0.11 -9.70 0.07
N THR A 144 0.03 -11.01 0.20
CA THR A 144 1.04 -11.79 -0.53
C THR A 144 0.87 -11.69 -2.04
N GLY A 145 2.00 -11.69 -2.76
CA GLY A 145 2.04 -11.60 -4.22
C GLY A 145 1.53 -10.28 -4.80
N SER A 146 1.31 -9.25 -3.98
CA SER A 146 0.83 -7.95 -4.46
C SER A 146 1.89 -7.22 -5.28
N LEU A 147 1.45 -6.26 -6.07
CA LEU A 147 2.27 -5.49 -6.98
C LEU A 147 1.95 -4.00 -6.79
N PHE A 148 2.94 -3.23 -6.37
CA PHE A 148 2.89 -1.78 -6.26
C PHE A 148 3.79 -1.18 -7.33
N HIS A 149 3.18 -0.50 -8.31
CA HIS A 149 3.87 0.18 -9.40
C HIS A 149 3.65 1.69 -9.26
N GLY A 150 4.71 2.47 -9.10
CA GLY A 150 4.60 3.94 -9.10
C GLY A 150 3.82 4.53 -7.92
N CYS A 151 3.60 3.77 -6.84
CA CYS A 151 2.73 4.17 -5.74
C CYS A 151 3.41 5.16 -4.80
N ASN A 152 2.61 6.05 -4.21
CA ASN A 152 3.03 6.90 -3.10
C ASN A 152 2.68 6.21 -1.77
N LEU A 153 3.69 5.74 -1.03
CA LEU A 153 3.53 5.08 0.27
C LEU A 153 4.09 5.96 1.41
N GLU A 154 4.31 7.26 1.21
CA GLU A 154 4.91 8.11 2.24
C GLU A 154 4.13 8.08 3.56
N ASN A 155 4.83 7.85 4.67
CA ASN A 155 4.28 7.69 6.03
C ASN A 155 3.27 6.54 6.19
N THR A 156 3.25 5.57 5.29
CA THR A 156 2.36 4.40 5.42
C THR A 156 2.92 3.40 6.42
N SER A 157 2.03 2.83 7.24
CA SER A 157 2.36 1.77 8.18
C SER A 157 1.93 0.40 7.64
N PHE A 158 2.83 -0.57 7.70
CA PHE A 158 2.68 -1.98 7.31
C PHE A 158 3.08 -2.92 8.46
N ILE A 159 2.91 -2.48 9.72
CA ILE A 159 3.38 -3.22 10.89
C ILE A 159 2.71 -4.59 10.95
N GLY A 160 3.52 -5.64 11.12
CA GLY A 160 3.03 -7.02 11.27
C GLY A 160 2.25 -7.56 10.07
N THR A 161 2.40 -6.96 8.89
CA THR A 161 1.72 -7.42 7.67
C THR A 161 2.41 -8.62 7.04
N ASN A 162 1.64 -9.41 6.30
CA ASN A 162 2.20 -10.44 5.43
C ASN A 162 2.24 -9.95 3.99
N LEU A 163 3.42 -9.54 3.55
CA LEU A 163 3.71 -9.01 2.22
C LEU A 163 4.53 -9.99 1.38
N SER A 164 4.66 -11.26 1.77
CA SER A 164 5.53 -12.21 1.09
C SER A 164 5.32 -12.24 -0.44
N GLY A 165 6.41 -12.19 -1.21
CA GLY A 165 6.38 -12.16 -2.67
C GLY A 165 5.90 -10.84 -3.29
N THR A 166 5.71 -9.77 -2.51
CA THR A 166 5.25 -8.47 -3.04
C THR A 166 6.36 -7.77 -3.83
N ASN A 167 5.98 -7.13 -4.94
CA ASN A 167 6.87 -6.29 -5.72
C ASN A 167 6.53 -4.82 -5.56
N PHE A 168 7.53 -4.03 -5.17
CA PHE A 168 7.48 -2.58 -5.14
C PHE A 168 8.41 -2.00 -6.21
N TYR A 169 7.83 -1.54 -7.31
CA TYR A 169 8.55 -0.93 -8.42
C TYR A 169 8.24 0.57 -8.50
N GLN A 170 9.29 1.40 -8.53
CA GLN A 170 9.18 2.86 -8.66
C GLN A 170 8.28 3.54 -7.61
N CYS A 171 8.30 3.04 -6.38
CA CYS A 171 7.48 3.57 -5.30
C CYS A 171 8.22 4.61 -4.44
N LYS A 172 7.45 5.42 -3.70
CA LYS A 172 7.96 6.38 -2.71
C LYS A 172 7.73 5.88 -1.30
N PHE A 173 8.78 5.88 -0.48
CA PHE A 173 8.83 5.21 0.82
C PHE A 173 9.26 6.11 1.98
N ASN A 174 9.15 7.44 1.88
CA ASN A 174 9.59 8.29 3.00
C ASN A 174 8.83 7.92 4.28
N SER A 175 9.56 7.60 5.35
CA SER A 175 9.04 7.22 6.66
C SER A 175 8.06 6.04 6.64
N VAL A 176 8.21 5.08 5.72
CA VAL A 176 7.40 3.85 5.73
C VAL A 176 7.80 2.92 6.86
N ASN A 177 6.81 2.32 7.51
CA ASN A 177 7.04 1.39 8.60
C ASN A 177 6.66 -0.05 8.24
N PHE A 178 7.65 -0.91 8.07
CA PHE A 178 7.55 -2.38 7.90
C PHE A 178 7.97 -3.15 9.15
N GLU A 179 7.93 -2.56 10.34
CA GLU A 179 8.32 -3.23 11.58
C GLU A 179 7.52 -4.52 11.78
N ASN A 180 8.20 -5.61 12.12
CA ASN A 180 7.62 -6.95 12.30
C ASN A 180 6.90 -7.52 11.06
N ALA A 181 7.04 -6.89 9.88
CA ALA A 181 6.41 -7.39 8.65
C ALA A 181 7.11 -8.66 8.12
N ASN A 182 6.34 -9.53 7.49
CA ASN A 182 6.87 -10.62 6.70
C ASN A 182 7.06 -10.16 5.24
N LEU A 183 8.32 -9.92 4.87
CA LEU A 183 8.77 -9.46 3.56
C LEU A 183 9.56 -10.55 2.80
N TYR A 184 9.29 -11.82 3.11
CA TYR A 184 9.90 -12.98 2.45
C TYR A 184 9.73 -12.89 0.93
N GLU A 185 10.81 -13.06 0.16
CA GLU A 185 10.80 -12.96 -1.32
C GLU A 185 10.23 -11.65 -1.88
N CYS A 186 10.19 -10.57 -1.10
CA CYS A 186 9.78 -9.25 -1.62
C CYS A 186 10.84 -8.65 -2.55
N SER A 187 10.40 -7.83 -3.48
CA SER A 187 11.30 -7.01 -4.31
C SER A 187 11.02 -5.52 -4.15
N PHE A 188 12.08 -4.73 -4.02
CA PHE A 188 12.07 -3.27 -4.03
C PHE A 188 13.00 -2.83 -5.16
N ILE A 189 12.44 -2.17 -6.18
CA ILE A 189 13.17 -1.87 -7.40
C ILE A 189 12.93 -0.42 -7.81
N GLU A 190 14.00 0.30 -8.14
CA GLU A 190 13.96 1.68 -8.67
C GLU A 190 13.13 2.64 -7.82
N SER A 191 13.11 2.41 -6.50
CA SER A 191 12.29 3.14 -5.55
C SER A 191 13.10 4.13 -4.73
N THR A 192 12.41 5.10 -4.13
CA THR A 192 13.04 6.18 -3.33
C THR A 192 12.39 6.28 -1.97
N GLY A 193 13.16 6.63 -0.96
CA GLY A 193 12.67 6.78 0.41
C GLY A 193 13.77 7.23 1.35
N GLU A 194 13.39 7.84 2.46
CA GLU A 194 14.27 8.05 3.60
C GLU A 194 13.58 7.57 4.86
N LYS A 195 14.36 7.07 5.85
CA LYS A 195 13.83 6.67 7.16
C LYS A 195 12.83 5.52 7.11
N ILE A 196 13.07 4.52 6.25
CA ILE A 196 12.24 3.33 6.17
C ILE A 196 12.56 2.42 7.35
N LEU A 197 11.55 1.92 8.06
CA LEU A 197 11.71 1.03 9.20
C LEU A 197 11.43 -0.41 8.78
N PHE A 198 12.45 -1.26 8.76
CA PHE A 198 12.39 -2.70 8.53
C PHE A 198 12.68 -3.50 9.81
N ASN A 199 12.64 -2.85 10.98
CA ASN A 199 13.03 -3.45 12.26
C ASN A 199 12.29 -4.76 12.52
N ASN A 200 13.01 -5.80 12.96
CA ASN A 200 12.46 -7.12 13.29
C ASN A 200 11.71 -7.82 12.13
N SER A 201 11.84 -7.33 10.88
CA SER A 201 11.14 -7.91 9.74
C SER A 201 11.83 -9.18 9.22
N ASN A 202 11.06 -10.00 8.50
CA ASN A 202 11.61 -11.13 7.75
C ASN A 202 11.87 -10.69 6.30
N LEU A 203 13.13 -10.46 5.95
CA LEU A 203 13.59 -10.06 4.61
C LEU A 203 14.34 -11.19 3.90
N ASN A 204 14.14 -12.45 4.31
CA ASN A 204 14.77 -13.59 3.65
C ASN A 204 14.39 -13.64 2.16
N TYR A 205 15.36 -13.93 1.30
CA TYR A 205 15.22 -13.99 -0.17
C TYR A 205 14.72 -12.70 -0.83
N SER A 206 14.75 -11.57 -0.11
CA SER A 206 14.33 -10.29 -0.68
C SER A 206 15.34 -9.75 -1.69
N TYR A 207 14.84 -8.94 -2.64
CA TYR A 207 15.63 -8.33 -3.69
C TYR A 207 15.49 -6.80 -3.68
N PHE A 208 16.60 -6.09 -3.45
CA PHE A 208 16.67 -4.64 -3.49
C PHE A 208 17.56 -4.21 -4.66
N SER A 209 17.01 -3.48 -5.63
CA SER A 209 17.80 -2.99 -6.77
C SER A 209 17.55 -1.54 -7.12
N LYS A 210 18.64 -0.78 -7.28
CA LYS A 210 18.61 0.63 -7.72
C LYS A 210 17.75 1.54 -6.85
N ASN A 211 17.66 1.25 -5.54
CA ASN A 211 16.89 2.08 -4.62
C ASN A 211 17.75 3.19 -4.01
N LYS A 212 17.11 4.28 -3.59
CA LYS A 212 17.72 5.29 -2.70
C LYS A 212 16.94 5.31 -1.39
N PHE A 213 17.45 4.60 -0.38
CA PHE A 213 16.83 4.30 0.92
C PHE A 213 17.73 4.76 2.08
N ASN A 214 18.14 6.03 2.08
CA ASN A 214 19.00 6.57 3.14
C ASN A 214 18.30 6.55 4.51
N TYR A 215 19.08 6.46 5.58
CA TYR A 215 18.59 6.48 6.96
C TYR A 215 17.61 5.34 7.29
N SER A 216 17.64 4.25 6.54
CA SER A 216 16.71 3.13 6.75
C SER A 216 17.21 2.23 7.87
N ASN A 217 16.28 1.63 8.60
CA ASN A 217 16.56 0.82 9.78
C ASN A 217 16.18 -0.64 9.53
N PHE A 218 17.18 -1.51 9.43
CA PHE A 218 17.07 -2.95 9.25
C PHE A 218 17.33 -3.72 10.56
N MET A 219 17.40 -3.04 11.69
CA MET A 219 17.83 -3.64 12.97
C MET A 219 17.04 -4.91 13.30
N ASN A 220 17.75 -5.96 13.74
CA ASN A 220 17.20 -7.27 14.10
C ASN A 220 16.46 -8.02 12.96
N SER A 221 16.54 -7.57 11.71
CA SER A 221 15.88 -8.26 10.60
C SER A 221 16.64 -9.53 10.17
N ASN A 222 15.90 -10.47 9.59
CA ASN A 222 16.47 -11.67 8.96
C ASN A 222 16.67 -11.43 7.47
N LEU A 223 17.85 -11.73 6.95
CA LEU A 223 18.27 -11.45 5.57
C LEU A 223 18.84 -12.68 4.86
N VAL A 224 18.48 -13.90 5.24
CA VAL A 224 18.98 -15.13 4.60
C VAL A 224 18.74 -15.05 3.08
N TYR A 225 19.82 -15.12 2.30
CA TYR A 225 19.84 -14.93 0.84
C TYR A 225 19.24 -13.61 0.33
N GLY A 226 19.20 -12.57 1.15
CA GLY A 226 18.83 -11.22 0.73
C GLY A 226 19.85 -10.65 -0.26
N ASN A 227 19.38 -10.00 -1.32
CA ASN A 227 20.22 -9.52 -2.41
C ASN A 227 20.01 -8.02 -2.67
N PHE A 228 21.06 -7.25 -2.46
CA PHE A 228 21.15 -5.82 -2.66
C PHE A 228 22.07 -5.54 -3.84
N VAL A 229 21.56 -4.80 -4.83
CA VAL A 229 22.29 -4.45 -6.04
C VAL A 229 22.10 -2.97 -6.41
N SER A 230 23.19 -2.21 -6.39
CA SER A 230 23.24 -0.81 -6.84
C SER A 230 22.31 0.12 -6.06
N ASN A 231 22.16 -0.10 -4.76
CA ASN A 231 21.35 0.74 -3.87
C ASN A 231 22.20 1.85 -3.22
N ILE A 232 21.53 2.92 -2.80
CA ILE A 232 22.08 3.97 -1.95
C ILE A 232 21.39 3.83 -0.58
N LEU A 233 22.16 3.39 0.41
CA LEU A 233 21.72 3.01 1.75
C LEU A 233 22.59 3.72 2.79
N LYS A 234 22.83 5.03 2.61
CA LYS A 234 23.71 5.81 3.51
C LYS A 234 23.07 6.03 4.86
N ASN A 235 23.89 6.04 5.92
CA ASN A 235 23.45 6.24 7.30
C ASN A 235 22.37 5.22 7.73
N SER A 236 22.38 4.02 7.15
CA SER A 236 21.39 3.00 7.43
C SER A 236 21.84 2.10 8.57
N ASN A 237 20.90 1.69 9.40
CA ASN A 237 21.14 0.84 10.54
C ASN A 237 20.92 -0.63 10.16
N PHE A 238 21.97 -1.43 10.16
CA PHE A 238 21.96 -2.89 9.99
C PHE A 238 22.39 -3.60 11.28
N ASN A 239 22.20 -3.00 12.45
CA ASN A 239 22.58 -3.63 13.72
C ASN A 239 21.86 -4.97 13.94
N ASN A 240 22.61 -5.98 14.40
CA ASN A 240 22.08 -7.29 14.78
C ASN A 240 21.22 -7.95 13.67
N ILE A 241 21.54 -7.68 12.39
CA ILE A 241 20.93 -8.45 11.30
C ILE A 241 21.51 -9.86 11.29
N LYS A 242 20.70 -10.81 10.81
CA LYS A 242 21.09 -12.23 10.75
C LYS A 242 20.83 -12.79 9.36
N GLY A 243 21.79 -13.47 8.79
CA GLY A 243 21.58 -14.18 7.54
C GLY A 243 22.83 -14.79 6.94
N THR A 244 22.65 -15.90 6.24
CA THR A 244 23.69 -16.50 5.39
C THR A 244 23.41 -16.16 3.93
N GLY A 245 24.45 -16.04 3.11
CA GLY A 245 24.31 -15.82 1.67
C GLY A 245 23.76 -14.45 1.30
N ILE A 246 23.83 -13.46 2.21
CA ILE A 246 23.46 -12.09 1.87
C ILE A 246 24.43 -11.58 0.81
N SER A 247 23.94 -10.84 -0.18
CA SER A 247 24.75 -10.26 -1.25
C SER A 247 24.55 -8.77 -1.29
N PHE A 248 25.62 -8.00 -1.04
CA PHE A 248 25.70 -6.57 -1.32
C PHE A 248 26.61 -6.36 -2.53
N LYS A 249 26.09 -5.73 -3.59
CA LYS A 249 26.81 -5.55 -4.87
C LYS A 249 26.59 -4.14 -5.41
N LYS A 250 27.67 -3.38 -5.55
CA LYS A 250 27.63 -1.99 -6.05
C LYS A 250 26.79 -1.04 -5.17
N ASP A 251 26.52 -1.42 -3.93
CA ASP A 251 25.77 -0.59 -3.00
C ASP A 251 26.66 0.48 -2.36
N ILE A 252 26.03 1.61 -2.00
CA ILE A 252 26.66 2.68 -1.23
C ILE A 252 26.10 2.62 0.20
N LEU A 253 26.95 2.22 1.13
CA LEU A 253 26.63 1.97 2.55
C LEU A 253 27.41 2.90 3.48
N ASP A 254 27.85 4.06 2.97
CA ASP A 254 28.59 5.04 3.76
C ASP A 254 27.83 5.39 5.06
N PHE A 255 28.54 5.45 6.19
CA PHE A 255 28.03 5.76 7.52
C PHE A 255 26.98 4.78 8.06
N SER A 256 26.84 3.61 7.43
CA SER A 256 25.93 2.57 7.90
C SER A 256 26.56 1.73 9.01
N ASP A 257 25.73 1.05 9.79
CA ASP A 257 26.17 0.33 10.98
C ASP A 257 25.70 -1.12 10.95
N PHE A 258 26.64 -2.06 10.86
CA PHE A 258 26.42 -3.51 10.86
C PHE A 258 26.81 -4.16 12.19
N SER A 259 26.92 -3.39 13.27
CA SER A 259 27.40 -3.93 14.54
C SER A 259 26.52 -5.08 15.05
N PHE A 260 27.14 -6.04 15.74
CA PHE A 260 26.51 -7.25 16.28
C PHE A 260 25.86 -8.19 15.25
N SER A 261 26.15 -8.01 13.95
CA SER A 261 25.51 -8.79 12.89
C SER A 261 26.14 -10.17 12.69
N ASP A 262 25.29 -11.16 12.41
CA ASP A 262 25.67 -12.52 12.00
C ASP A 262 25.50 -12.67 10.49
N ILE A 263 26.55 -12.30 9.75
CA ILE A 263 26.59 -12.14 8.30
C ILE A 263 27.91 -12.65 7.68
N GLY A 264 28.67 -13.50 8.37
CA GLY A 264 30.00 -13.97 7.92
C GLY A 264 30.01 -14.73 6.59
N LYS A 265 28.88 -15.31 6.16
CA LYS A 265 28.73 -15.98 4.85
C LYS A 265 28.13 -15.07 3.78
N SER A 266 28.39 -13.78 3.85
CA SER A 266 27.84 -12.78 2.93
C SER A 266 28.87 -12.35 1.88
N THR A 267 28.39 -11.91 0.73
CA THR A 267 29.19 -11.38 -0.37
C THR A 267 29.15 -9.86 -0.35
N PHE A 268 30.31 -9.22 -0.34
CA PHE A 268 30.47 -7.77 -0.46
C PHE A 268 31.32 -7.46 -1.71
N LEU A 269 30.72 -6.87 -2.74
CA LEU A 269 31.40 -6.63 -4.02
C LEU A 269 31.20 -5.21 -4.52
N ASN A 270 32.31 -4.51 -4.82
CA ASN A 270 32.31 -3.16 -5.39
C ASN A 270 31.50 -2.13 -4.57
N LEU A 271 31.65 -2.16 -3.24
CA LEU A 271 30.88 -1.32 -2.32
C LEU A 271 31.58 0.00 -1.98
N SER A 272 30.79 1.00 -1.60
CA SER A 272 31.28 2.16 -0.85
C SER A 272 30.94 1.97 0.63
N LEU A 273 31.96 1.94 1.49
CA LEU A 273 31.87 1.63 2.92
C LEU A 273 32.48 2.75 3.80
N ASN A 274 32.41 4.01 3.37
CA ASN A 274 33.09 5.09 4.09
C ASN A 274 32.45 5.28 5.48
N ASN A 275 33.26 5.17 6.54
CA ASN A 275 32.79 5.24 7.93
C ASN A 275 31.67 4.23 8.26
N THR A 276 31.62 3.10 7.56
CA THR A 276 30.71 2.00 7.89
C THR A 276 31.26 1.23 9.09
N ILE A 277 30.39 0.89 10.04
CA ILE A 277 30.75 0.24 11.31
C ILE A 277 30.42 -1.25 11.22
N PHE A 278 31.30 -2.09 11.75
CA PHE A 278 31.18 -3.56 11.77
C PHE A 278 31.50 -4.15 13.16
N GLU A 279 31.34 -3.36 14.22
CA GLU A 279 31.75 -3.73 15.58
C GLU A 279 31.04 -5.01 16.04
N LEU A 280 31.80 -6.00 16.54
CA LEU A 280 31.25 -7.27 17.03
C LEU A 280 30.38 -8.03 16.00
N SER A 281 30.57 -7.76 14.70
CA SER A 281 30.04 -8.59 13.61
C SER A 281 31.00 -9.71 13.25
N ASN A 282 30.49 -10.81 12.68
CA ASN A 282 31.31 -11.96 12.26
C ASN A 282 31.72 -11.92 10.78
N ILE A 283 31.88 -10.72 10.20
CA ILE A 283 32.39 -10.57 8.83
C ILE A 283 33.86 -10.99 8.78
N GLU A 284 34.18 -11.88 7.86
CA GLU A 284 35.55 -12.19 7.46
C GLU A 284 35.95 -11.21 6.33
N TYR A 285 36.99 -10.40 6.56
CA TYR A 285 37.52 -9.42 5.59
C TYR A 285 38.43 -10.06 4.54
#